data_AF-A0A9D8MY47-F1
#
_entry.id   AF-A0A9D8MY47-F1
#
_cell.length_a   1.000
_cell.length_b   1.000
_cell.length_c   1.000
_cell.angle_alpha   90.00
_cell.angle_beta   90.00
_cell.angle_gamma   90.00
#
_symmetry.space_group_name_H-M   'P 1'
#
loop_
_entity.id
_entity.type
_entity.pdbx_description
1 polymer ?
#
loop_
_entity_poly.entity_id
_entity_poly.type
_entity_poly.pdbx_seq_one_letter_code
_entity_poly.pdbx_strand_id
1 'polypeptide(L)'
;MEDFSLHYRENNSVKKIADRLNYYFGGKRPIVVCIGTDLTIGDSLGPIVGTMLTERKLNAFIYGTLTTPITAKDVVSMRRFLTCAHPTSRILVIDAAIGKKEDLGYIKTCHAPIKPGLGADKNLPEIGNVNIIGIVAEKSSANYSFLNLTRLSKVYEMSKIIADGITGYFNETAATNRISAFG
;
A
#
# COMPACT_ATOMS: atom_id res chain seq x y z
N MET A 1 5.80 15.14 12.64
CA MET A 1 4.68 14.75 11.75
C MET A 1 4.56 13.25 11.92
N GLU A 2 3.58 12.79 12.68
CA GLU A 2 3.60 11.42 13.24
C GLU A 2 3.27 10.37 12.19
N ASP A 3 4.17 9.39 12.06
CA ASP A 3 3.89 8.13 11.40
C ASP A 3 2.70 7.46 12.08
N PHE A 4 1.68 7.09 11.30
CA PHE A 4 0.53 6.38 11.83
C PHE A 4 0.74 4.89 11.68
N SER A 5 0.62 4.16 12.78
CA SER A 5 0.70 2.71 12.79
C SER A 5 -0.45 2.10 13.57
N LEU A 6 -0.99 0.99 13.06
CA LEU A 6 -1.99 0.18 13.74
C LEU A 6 -1.67 -1.30 13.55
N HIS A 7 -2.14 -2.15 14.44
CA HIS A 7 -2.08 -3.59 14.22
C HIS A 7 -3.29 -4.03 13.38
N TYR A 8 -3.12 -4.91 12.39
CA TYR A 8 -4.20 -5.30 11.47
C TYR A 8 -5.45 -5.89 12.14
N ARG A 9 -5.30 -6.47 13.34
CA ARG A 9 -6.40 -7.00 14.18
C ARG A 9 -6.98 -6.01 15.18
N GLU A 10 -6.52 -4.77 15.17
CA GLU A 10 -7.03 -3.74 16.05
C GLU A 10 -8.46 -3.31 15.62
N ASN A 11 -9.30 -2.99 16.59
CA ASN A 11 -10.65 -2.51 16.33
C ASN A 11 -10.64 -1.25 15.47
N ASN A 12 -11.59 -1.18 14.53
CA ASN A 12 -11.76 -0.06 13.61
C ASN A 12 -10.54 0.21 12.71
N SER A 13 -9.66 -0.78 12.49
CA SER A 13 -8.46 -0.64 11.65
C SER A 13 -8.78 -0.09 10.26
N VAL A 14 -9.83 -0.60 9.61
CA VAL A 14 -10.34 -0.12 8.32
C VAL A 14 -10.66 1.38 8.35
N LYS A 15 -11.45 1.82 9.33
CA LYS A 15 -11.85 3.23 9.46
C LYS A 15 -10.64 4.13 9.72
N LYS A 16 -9.72 3.70 10.59
CA LYS A 16 -8.51 4.46 10.90
C LYS A 16 -7.61 4.66 9.67
N ILE A 17 -7.49 3.64 8.81
CA ILE A 17 -6.78 3.78 7.52
C ILE A 17 -7.50 4.80 6.64
N ALA A 18 -8.82 4.70 6.51
CA ALA A 18 -9.61 5.63 5.69
C ALA A 18 -9.47 7.09 6.16
N ASP A 19 -9.64 7.34 7.46
CA ASP A 19 -9.48 8.65 8.08
C ASP A 19 -8.07 9.22 7.83
N ARG A 20 -7.05 8.38 7.95
CA ARG A 20 -5.66 8.79 7.75
C ARG A 20 -5.36 9.11 6.29
N LEU A 21 -5.90 8.33 5.34
CA LEU A 21 -5.81 8.64 3.91
C LEU A 21 -6.54 9.93 3.58
N ASN A 22 -7.71 10.17 4.18
CA ASN A 22 -8.43 11.42 4.00
C ASN A 22 -7.64 12.62 4.53
N TYR A 23 -6.99 12.50 5.68
CA TYR A 23 -6.08 13.51 6.20
C TYR A 23 -4.92 13.80 5.23
N TYR A 24 -4.31 12.77 4.64
CA TYR A 24 -3.19 12.96 3.72
C TYR A 24 -3.59 13.52 2.37
N PHE A 25 -4.73 13.10 1.81
CA PHE A 25 -5.12 13.41 0.44
C PHE A 25 -6.19 14.50 0.33
N GLY A 26 -6.87 14.86 1.42
CA GLY A 26 -7.91 15.90 1.46
C GLY A 26 -9.03 15.63 0.47
N GLY A 27 -9.54 14.39 0.42
CA GLY A 27 -10.58 13.98 -0.54
C GLY A 27 -10.13 13.90 -2.01
N LYS A 28 -8.85 14.09 -2.34
CA LYS A 28 -8.36 13.90 -3.72
C LYS A 28 -7.99 12.44 -3.97
N ARG A 29 -8.55 11.84 -5.01
CA ARG A 29 -8.28 10.43 -5.36
C ARG A 29 -6.85 10.25 -5.89
N PRO A 30 -6.00 9.50 -5.17
CA PRO A 30 -4.66 9.19 -5.66
C PRO A 30 -4.67 8.05 -6.67
N ILE A 31 -3.57 7.92 -7.40
CA ILE A 31 -3.20 6.68 -8.09
C ILE A 31 -2.67 5.71 -7.06
N VAL A 32 -3.03 4.43 -7.19
CA VAL A 32 -2.54 3.37 -6.31
C VAL A 32 -1.48 2.57 -7.05
N VAL A 33 -0.29 2.46 -6.47
CA VAL A 33 0.82 1.63 -6.97
C VAL A 33 1.13 0.57 -5.94
N CYS A 34 0.86 -0.67 -6.28
CA CYS A 34 1.03 -1.84 -5.44
C CYS A 34 2.31 -2.57 -5.81
N ILE A 35 3.27 -2.61 -4.90
CA ILE A 35 4.61 -3.14 -5.12
C ILE A 35 4.76 -4.47 -4.39
N GLY A 36 5.41 -5.42 -5.05
CA GLY A 36 5.68 -6.75 -4.57
C GLY A 36 5.54 -7.82 -5.66
N THR A 37 5.64 -9.08 -5.26
CA THR A 37 5.46 -10.24 -6.15
C THR A 37 4.72 -11.36 -5.43
N ASP A 38 3.96 -12.14 -6.20
CA ASP A 38 3.31 -13.37 -5.76
C ASP A 38 4.30 -14.55 -5.60
N LEU A 39 5.52 -14.43 -6.13
CA LEU A 39 6.57 -15.47 -6.00
C LEU A 39 7.06 -15.66 -4.56
N THR A 40 6.82 -14.68 -3.68
CA THR A 40 7.21 -14.72 -2.27
C THR A 40 6.02 -14.33 -1.42
N ILE A 41 5.59 -15.21 -0.49
CA ILE A 41 4.37 -14.95 0.30
C ILE A 41 4.44 -13.61 1.03
N GLY A 42 5.55 -13.31 1.70
CA GLY A 42 5.74 -12.02 2.35
C GLY A 42 5.64 -10.82 1.39
N ASP A 43 6.13 -10.95 0.16
CA ASP A 43 6.13 -9.86 -0.83
C ASP A 43 4.82 -9.75 -1.61
N SER A 44 3.86 -10.65 -1.38
CA SER A 44 2.60 -10.69 -2.14
C SER A 44 1.56 -9.66 -1.68
N LEU A 45 1.79 -8.96 -0.57
CA LEU A 45 0.83 -8.02 0.02
C LEU A 45 0.38 -6.95 -0.98
N GLY A 46 1.32 -6.28 -1.66
CA GLY A 46 0.99 -5.24 -2.63
C GLY A 46 0.12 -5.78 -3.77
N PRO A 47 0.58 -6.79 -4.54
CA PRO A 47 -0.20 -7.40 -5.60
C PRO A 47 -1.59 -7.89 -5.17
N ILE A 48 -1.73 -8.47 -3.98
CA ILE A 48 -3.04 -8.89 -3.42
C ILE A 48 -3.94 -7.68 -3.20
N VAL A 49 -3.43 -6.60 -2.58
CA VAL A 49 -4.20 -5.35 -2.41
C VAL A 49 -4.64 -4.81 -3.76
N GLY A 50 -3.74 -4.72 -4.74
CA GLY A 50 -4.06 -4.20 -6.07
C GLY A 50 -5.12 -5.02 -6.80
N THR A 51 -5.05 -6.35 -6.71
CA THR A 51 -6.09 -7.25 -7.23
C THR A 51 -7.43 -6.98 -6.56
N MET A 52 -7.48 -6.94 -5.22
CA MET A 52 -8.74 -6.69 -4.48
C MET A 52 -9.37 -5.34 -4.86
N LEU A 53 -8.57 -4.28 -5.00
CA LEU A 53 -9.07 -2.96 -5.39
C LEU A 53 -9.63 -2.96 -6.82
N THR A 54 -8.97 -3.70 -7.73
CA THR A 54 -9.40 -3.85 -9.12
C THR A 54 -10.72 -4.63 -9.21
N GLU A 55 -10.84 -5.74 -8.49
CA GLU A 55 -12.06 -6.57 -8.44
C GLU A 55 -13.26 -5.81 -7.86
N ARG A 56 -13.02 -4.90 -6.91
CA ARG A 56 -14.03 -3.99 -6.35
C ARG A 56 -14.46 -2.90 -7.33
N LYS A 57 -13.84 -2.80 -8.51
CA LYS A 57 -14.08 -1.76 -9.51
C LYS A 57 -13.94 -0.36 -8.92
N LEU A 58 -12.94 -0.17 -8.06
CA LEU A 58 -12.68 1.11 -7.45
C LEU A 58 -12.38 2.14 -8.55
N ASN A 59 -13.00 3.31 -8.49
CA ASN A 59 -12.78 4.37 -9.46
C ASN A 59 -11.45 5.10 -9.17
N ALA A 60 -10.35 4.40 -9.43
CA ALA A 60 -8.95 4.78 -9.23
C ALA A 60 -8.09 4.13 -10.33
N PHE A 61 -6.97 4.76 -10.69
CA PHE A 61 -5.92 4.06 -11.43
C PHE A 61 -5.14 3.17 -10.46
N ILE A 62 -5.08 1.88 -10.76
CA ILE A 62 -4.40 0.87 -9.94
C ILE A 62 -3.34 0.21 -10.80
N TYR A 63 -2.10 0.24 -10.34
CA TYR A 63 -0.95 -0.40 -10.96
C TYR A 63 -0.36 -1.41 -9.99
N GLY A 64 -0.04 -2.60 -10.48
CA GLY A 64 0.44 -3.69 -9.64
C GLY A 64 -0.73 -4.54 -9.14
N THR A 65 -0.80 -5.76 -9.64
CA THR A 65 -1.81 -6.77 -9.26
C THR A 65 -1.12 -8.12 -9.26
N LEU A 66 -1.82 -9.18 -8.83
CA LEU A 66 -1.30 -10.54 -8.97
C LEU A 66 -1.03 -10.93 -10.43
N THR A 67 -1.82 -10.44 -11.40
CA THR A 67 -1.61 -10.76 -12.83
C THR A 67 -0.52 -9.93 -13.48
N THR A 68 -0.30 -8.71 -12.98
CA THR A 68 0.74 -7.79 -13.45
C THR A 68 1.48 -7.21 -12.25
N PRO A 69 2.35 -7.98 -11.59
CA PRO A 69 3.08 -7.52 -10.41
C PRO A 69 4.07 -6.41 -10.78
N ILE A 70 4.35 -5.53 -9.82
CA ILE A 70 5.38 -4.48 -9.95
C ILE A 70 6.38 -4.73 -8.85
N THR A 71 7.64 -4.96 -9.22
CA THR A 71 8.71 -5.21 -8.26
C THR A 71 9.62 -4.00 -8.13
N ALA A 72 10.58 -4.06 -7.19
CA ALA A 72 11.65 -3.08 -7.06
C ALA A 72 12.39 -2.78 -8.38
N LYS A 73 12.52 -3.76 -9.28
CA LYS A 73 13.20 -3.62 -10.58
C LYS A 73 12.43 -2.72 -11.55
N ASP A 74 11.11 -2.64 -11.39
CA ASP A 74 10.21 -1.92 -12.28
C ASP A 74 10.02 -0.45 -11.87
N VAL A 75 10.48 -0.07 -10.67
CA VAL A 75 10.23 1.25 -10.06
C VAL A 75 10.75 2.39 -10.93
N VAL A 76 11.90 2.22 -11.58
CA VAL A 76 12.48 3.25 -12.47
C VAL A 76 11.55 3.53 -13.66
N SER A 77 11.14 2.47 -14.36
CA SER A 77 10.19 2.57 -15.48
C SER A 77 8.82 3.07 -15.03
N MET A 78 8.34 2.59 -13.88
CA MET A 78 7.04 2.99 -13.32
C MET A 78 7.03 4.47 -12.97
N ARG A 79 8.09 4.99 -12.33
CA ARG A 79 8.22 6.42 -12.05
C ARG A 79 8.17 7.25 -13.33
N ARG A 80 8.91 6.85 -14.38
CA ARG A 80 8.89 7.54 -15.67
C ARG A 80 7.49 7.54 -16.28
N PHE A 81 6.83 6.39 -16.27
CA PHE A 81 5.47 6.25 -16.77
C PHE A 81 4.49 7.15 -15.99
N LEU A 82 4.53 7.15 -14.66
CA LEU A 82 3.64 7.97 -13.83
C LEU A 82 3.85 9.46 -14.05
N THR A 83 5.10 9.92 -14.23
CA THR A 83 5.39 11.32 -14.56
C THR A 83 4.79 11.74 -15.90
N CYS A 84 4.78 10.85 -16.90
CA CYS A 84 4.22 11.15 -18.22
C CYS A 84 2.69 11.01 -18.28
N ALA A 85 2.15 9.91 -17.76
CA ALA A 85 0.73 9.59 -17.84
C ALA A 85 -0.11 10.35 -16.81
N HIS A 86 0.50 10.74 -15.69
CA HIS A 86 -0.21 11.29 -14.53
C HIS A 86 0.55 12.46 -13.85
N PRO A 87 0.90 13.52 -14.58
CA PRO A 87 1.85 14.54 -14.14
C PRO A 87 1.44 15.31 -12.87
N THR A 88 0.14 15.41 -12.59
CA THR A 88 -0.41 16.16 -11.45
C THR A 88 -1.03 15.29 -10.37
N SER A 89 -1.02 13.97 -10.55
CA SER A 89 -1.70 13.04 -9.65
C SER A 89 -0.82 12.72 -8.46
N ARG A 90 -1.43 12.63 -7.27
CA ARG A 90 -0.74 12.11 -6.09
C ARG A 90 -0.77 10.59 -6.11
N ILE A 91 0.29 9.97 -5.59
CA ILE A 91 0.52 8.53 -5.66
C ILE A 91 0.51 7.95 -4.24
N LEU A 92 -0.32 6.93 -4.04
CA LEU A 92 -0.34 6.06 -2.88
C LEU A 92 0.40 4.76 -3.22
N VAL A 93 1.48 4.48 -2.51
CA VAL A 93 2.27 3.26 -2.69
C VAL A 93 1.88 2.24 -1.62
N ILE A 94 1.65 1.00 -2.02
CA ILE A 94 1.40 -0.13 -1.13
C ILE A 94 2.58 -1.08 -1.24
N ASP A 95 3.23 -1.40 -0.13
CA ASP A 95 4.41 -2.27 -0.09
C ASP A 95 4.40 -3.14 1.18
N ALA A 96 5.24 -4.16 1.20
CA ALA A 96 5.54 -4.96 2.37
C ALA A 96 6.94 -4.65 2.90
N ALA A 97 7.13 -4.76 4.21
CA ALA A 97 8.43 -4.64 4.85
C ALA A 97 8.68 -5.80 5.84
N ILE A 98 9.97 -6.05 6.09
CA ILE A 98 10.42 -6.89 7.20
C ILE A 98 10.74 -5.97 8.38
N GLY A 99 10.21 -6.30 9.56
CA GLY A 99 10.35 -5.49 10.78
C GLY A 99 10.85 -6.29 11.97
N LYS A 100 10.85 -5.69 13.16
CA LYS A 100 11.13 -6.43 14.39
C LYS A 100 9.95 -7.33 14.73
N LYS A 101 10.14 -8.27 15.66
CA LYS A 101 9.10 -9.22 16.07
C LYS A 101 7.85 -8.51 16.60
N GLU A 102 8.06 -7.45 17.37
CA GLU A 102 7.03 -6.59 17.95
C GLU A 102 6.24 -5.78 16.91
N ASP A 103 6.84 -5.51 15.75
CA ASP A 103 6.19 -4.81 14.63
C ASP A 103 5.36 -5.75 13.75
N LEU A 104 5.45 -7.06 13.94
CA LEU A 104 4.82 -8.03 13.05
C LEU A 104 3.29 -7.88 13.04
N GLY A 105 2.71 -7.71 11.85
CA GLY A 105 1.28 -7.44 11.68
C GLY A 105 0.90 -5.97 11.75
N TYR A 106 1.84 -5.07 12.03
CA TYR A 106 1.54 -3.64 11.93
C TYR A 106 1.42 -3.19 10.47
N ILE A 107 0.47 -2.27 10.27
CA ILE A 107 0.28 -1.51 9.04
C ILE A 107 0.70 -0.08 9.38
N LYS A 108 1.72 0.41 8.67
CA LYS A 108 2.27 1.76 8.84
C LYS A 108 1.85 2.61 7.66
N THR A 109 1.47 3.86 7.90
CA THR A 109 1.11 4.82 6.86
C THR A 109 1.85 6.13 7.06
N CYS A 110 2.53 6.60 6.03
CA CYS A 110 3.40 7.78 6.12
C CYS A 110 3.16 8.70 4.92
N HIS A 111 3.15 10.02 5.17
CA HIS A 111 3.09 11.05 4.12
C HIS A 111 4.49 11.36 3.62
N ALA A 112 5.12 10.36 3.01
CA ALA A 112 6.44 10.48 2.43
C ALA A 112 6.57 9.52 1.23
N PRO A 113 7.43 9.86 0.25
CA PRO A 113 7.84 8.88 -0.75
C PRO A 113 8.59 7.72 -0.09
N ILE A 114 8.67 6.59 -0.79
CA ILE A 114 9.44 5.43 -0.35
C ILE A 114 10.43 4.98 -1.41
N LYS A 115 11.46 4.28 -0.96
CA LYS A 115 12.30 3.40 -1.79
C LYS A 115 11.74 1.98 -1.66
N PRO A 116 11.06 1.46 -2.69
CA PRO A 116 10.31 0.21 -2.54
C PRO A 116 11.20 -1.02 -2.40
N GLY A 117 10.63 -2.05 -1.78
CA GLY A 117 11.20 -3.38 -1.66
C GLY A 117 11.65 -3.74 -0.24
N LEU A 118 11.43 -5.00 0.12
CA LEU A 118 11.69 -5.60 1.44
C LEU A 118 13.16 -5.49 1.93
N GLY A 119 14.11 -5.19 1.03
CA GLY A 119 15.55 -5.11 1.30
C GLY A 119 16.25 -3.85 0.81
N ALA A 120 15.49 -2.82 0.39
CA ALA A 120 15.95 -1.51 -0.06
C ALA A 120 17.37 -1.50 -0.66
N ASP A 121 17.49 -1.85 -1.95
CA ASP A 121 18.71 -1.50 -2.68
C ASP A 121 18.82 0.03 -2.68
N LYS A 122 19.92 0.56 -2.14
CA LYS A 122 20.08 1.99 -1.83
C LYS A 122 20.00 2.89 -3.07
N ASN A 123 20.14 2.29 -4.25
CA ASN A 123 20.16 2.95 -5.55
C ASN A 123 18.78 3.14 -6.21
N LEU A 124 17.70 2.63 -5.60
CA LEU A 124 16.36 2.82 -6.18
C LEU A 124 15.86 4.25 -5.99
N PRO A 125 15.20 4.83 -7.01
CA PRO A 125 14.59 6.13 -6.89
C PRO A 125 13.38 6.06 -5.95
N GLU A 126 13.14 7.16 -5.26
CA GLU A 126 11.93 7.36 -4.49
C GLU A 126 10.69 7.43 -5.39
N ILE A 127 9.58 6.87 -4.91
CA ILE A 127 8.26 6.87 -5.56
C ILE A 127 7.16 7.13 -4.52
N GLY A 128 6.06 7.75 -4.97
CA GLY A 128 4.90 8.00 -4.12
C GLY A 128 4.89 9.37 -3.46
N ASN A 129 3.74 9.71 -2.88
CA ASN A 129 3.59 10.83 -1.96
C ASN A 129 3.13 10.35 -0.57
N VAL A 130 2.42 9.22 -0.54
CA VAL A 130 1.97 8.51 0.66
C VAL A 130 2.28 7.05 0.46
N ASN A 131 2.61 6.36 1.55
CA ASN A 131 2.78 4.92 1.53
C ASN A 131 1.93 4.24 2.60
N ILE A 132 1.57 2.99 2.34
CA ILE A 132 1.10 2.00 3.32
C ILE A 132 2.04 0.82 3.26
N ILE A 133 2.66 0.49 4.39
CA ILE A 133 3.61 -0.60 4.51
C ILE A 133 3.07 -1.62 5.51
N GLY A 134 2.91 -2.87 5.06
CA GLY A 134 2.59 -4.00 5.94
C GLY A 134 3.85 -4.70 6.44
N ILE A 135 4.00 -4.83 7.77
CA ILE A 135 5.09 -5.62 8.36
C ILE A 135 4.70 -7.10 8.38
N VAL A 136 5.18 -7.84 7.39
CA VAL A 136 4.73 -9.22 7.07
C VAL A 136 5.63 -10.31 7.64
N ALA A 137 6.88 -9.98 7.97
CA ALA A 137 7.89 -10.92 8.44
C ALA A 137 8.83 -10.27 9.46
N GLU A 138 9.44 -11.10 10.30
CA GLU A 138 10.46 -10.71 11.27
C GLU A 138 11.85 -10.68 10.61
N LYS A 139 12.64 -9.67 10.94
CA LYS A 139 14.04 -9.55 10.52
C LYS A 139 14.90 -10.42 11.43
N SER A 140 15.50 -11.46 10.88
CA SER A 140 16.39 -12.35 11.60
C SER A 140 17.85 -12.01 11.38
N SER A 141 18.67 -12.28 12.40
CA SER A 141 20.13 -12.14 12.36
C SER A 141 20.82 -13.29 11.63
N ALA A 142 20.14 -14.42 11.42
CA ALA A 142 20.59 -15.53 10.61
C ALA A 142 20.03 -15.38 9.18
N ASN A 143 20.87 -15.47 8.16
CA ASN A 143 20.64 -15.15 6.73
C ASN A 143 19.43 -15.80 6.00
N TYR A 144 18.48 -16.42 6.71
CA TYR A 144 17.22 -16.90 6.16
C TYR A 144 16.16 -15.80 6.27
N SER A 145 15.92 -15.10 5.16
CA SER A 145 14.75 -14.22 5.04
C SER A 145 13.48 -15.06 5.24
N PHE A 146 12.79 -14.85 6.36
CA PHE A 146 11.56 -15.55 6.74
C PHE A 146 10.34 -15.28 5.84
N LEU A 147 10.53 -14.63 4.68
CA LEU A 147 9.48 -14.25 3.75
C LEU A 147 8.68 -15.43 3.19
N ASN A 148 9.35 -16.57 3.00
CA ASN A 148 8.69 -17.83 2.59
C ASN A 148 8.05 -18.59 3.76
N LEU A 149 8.36 -18.21 4.99
CA LEU A 149 7.81 -18.80 6.22
C LEU A 149 6.65 -17.95 6.79
N THR A 150 6.36 -16.80 6.17
CA THR A 150 5.16 -16.03 6.46
C THR A 150 3.92 -16.81 6.02
N ARG A 151 2.94 -16.93 6.92
CA ARG A 151 1.65 -17.53 6.59
C ARG A 151 0.88 -16.62 5.64
N LEU A 152 0.45 -17.17 4.50
CA LEU A 152 -0.40 -16.46 3.53
C LEU A 152 -1.65 -15.88 4.19
N SER A 153 -2.27 -16.58 5.13
CA SER A 153 -3.46 -16.08 5.84
C SER A 153 -3.24 -14.72 6.49
N LYS A 154 -2.05 -14.48 7.08
CA LYS A 154 -1.70 -13.19 7.67
C LYS A 154 -1.58 -12.11 6.60
N VAL A 155 -0.84 -12.38 5.53
CA VAL A 155 -0.64 -11.43 4.42
C VAL A 155 -1.98 -11.08 3.79
N TYR A 156 -2.85 -12.07 3.61
CA TYR A 156 -4.19 -11.91 3.06
C TYR A 156 -5.10 -11.09 4.00
N GLU A 157 -5.12 -11.38 5.30
CA GLU A 157 -5.85 -10.58 6.30
C GLU A 157 -5.39 -9.12 6.29
N MET A 158 -4.07 -8.87 6.29
CA MET A 158 -3.51 -7.51 6.21
C MET A 158 -3.89 -6.81 4.90
N SER A 159 -3.76 -7.51 3.77
CA SER A 159 -4.14 -6.98 2.45
C SER A 159 -5.62 -6.60 2.40
N LYS A 160 -6.49 -7.42 2.98
CA LYS A 160 -7.92 -7.14 3.07
C LYS A 160 -8.19 -5.87 3.88
N ILE A 161 -7.57 -5.71 5.05
CA ILE A 161 -7.73 -4.50 5.88
C ILE A 161 -7.27 -3.25 5.14
N ILE A 162 -6.14 -3.32 4.42
CA ILE A 162 -5.63 -2.20 3.61
C ILE A 162 -6.60 -1.88 2.46
N ALA A 163 -7.03 -2.89 1.71
CA ALA A 163 -7.96 -2.70 0.60
C ALA A 163 -9.31 -2.14 1.08
N ASP A 164 -9.84 -2.62 2.20
CA ASP A 164 -11.07 -2.11 2.84
C ASP A 164 -10.90 -0.65 3.27
N GLY A 165 -9.78 -0.29 3.89
CA GLY A 165 -9.50 1.09 4.29
C GLY A 165 -9.39 2.06 3.09
N ILE A 166 -8.71 1.64 2.03
CA ILE A 166 -8.64 2.41 0.77
C ILE A 166 -10.04 2.54 0.16
N THR A 167 -10.82 1.44 0.12
CA THR A 167 -12.19 1.47 -0.42
C THR A 167 -13.09 2.43 0.38
N GLY A 168 -13.00 2.40 1.72
CA GLY A 168 -13.71 3.31 2.61
C GLY A 168 -13.40 4.77 2.30
N TYR A 169 -12.12 5.12 2.20
CA TYR A 169 -11.68 6.47 1.84
C TYR A 169 -12.27 6.97 0.51
N PHE A 170 -12.26 6.12 -0.53
CA PHE A 170 -12.80 6.47 -1.85
C PHE A 170 -14.33 6.64 -1.83
N ASN A 171 -15.03 5.86 -1.03
CA ASN A 171 -16.49 5.94 -0.88
C ASN A 171 -16.92 7.21 -0.14
N GLU A 172 -16.23 7.56 0.96
CA GLU A 172 -16.47 8.78 1.71
C GLU A 172 -16.27 10.02 0.83
N THR A 173 -15.18 10.03 0.05
CA THR A 173 -14.88 11.09 -0.92
C THR A 173 -15.97 11.24 -1.98
N ALA A 174 -16.54 10.12 -2.46
CA ALA A 174 -17.62 10.15 -3.44
C ALA A 174 -18.90 10.77 -2.88
N ALA A 175 -19.20 10.56 -1.60
CA ALA A 175 -20.35 11.16 -0.93
C ALA A 175 -20.19 12.69 -0.80
N THR A 176 -19.00 13.17 -0.38
CA THR A 176 -18.72 14.61 -0.24
C THR A 176 -18.84 15.35 -1.57
N ASN A 177 -18.28 14.80 -2.65
CA ASN A 177 -18.34 15.43 -3.98
C ASN A 177 -19.74 15.47 -4.60
N ARG A 178 -20.64 14.55 -4.21
CA ARG A 178 -22.05 14.62 -4.62
C ARG A 178 -22.74 15.79 -3.93
N ILE A 179 -22.53 15.98 -2.64
CA ILE A 179 -23.19 17.05 -1.87
C ILE A 179 -22.76 18.43 -2.38
N SER A 180 -21.49 18.63 -2.72
CA SER A 180 -20.99 19.90 -3.27
C SER A 180 -21.42 20.18 -4.72
N ALA A 181 -21.82 19.17 -5.49
CA ALA A 181 -22.29 19.36 -6.87
C ALA A 181 -23.77 19.79 -6.97
N PHE A 182 -24.50 19.78 -5.86
CA PHE A 182 -25.90 20.22 -5.76
C PHE A 182 -26.08 21.52 -4.96
N GLY A 183 -24.97 22.19 -4.60
CA GLY A 183 -24.96 23.45 -3.84
C GLY A 183 -24.54 24.65 -4.67
#